data_AF-A0A961AJY0-F1
#
_entry.id   AF-A0A961AJY0-F1
#
_cell.length_a   1.000
_cell.length_b   1.000
_cell.length_c   1.000
_cell.angle_alpha   90.00
_cell.angle_beta   90.00
_cell.angle_gamma   90.00
#
_symmetry.space_group_name_H-M   'P 1'
#
loop_
_entity.id
_entity.type
_entity.pdbx_description
1 polymer ?
#
loop_
_entity_poly.entity_id
_entity_poly.type
_entity_poly.pdbx_seq_one_letter_code
_entity_poly.pdbx_strand_id
1 'polypeptide(L)'
;MTAETSAENPYETYASLIAPAAAGCALGILFGRGMSRKSANTLALTLLATAAAVAAPVVTDLVQRAANRPGTERGSRRRLQSIRDGGVPPEMAEEFFMLEDEGPYRG
;
A
#
# COMPACT_ATOMS: atom_id res chain seq x y z
N MET A 1 11.23 -33.27 -18.48
CA MET A 1 10.30 -32.13 -18.34
C MET A 1 9.19 -32.56 -17.40
N THR A 2 9.37 -32.29 -16.10
CA THR A 2 8.40 -32.57 -15.03
C THR A 2 7.46 -31.37 -14.92
N ALA A 3 6.23 -31.57 -15.37
CA ALA A 3 5.14 -30.64 -15.18
C ALA A 3 4.57 -30.83 -13.77
N GLU A 4 5.03 -30.04 -12.80
CA GLU A 4 4.27 -29.66 -11.60
C GLU A 4 4.59 -28.20 -11.26
N THR A 5 4.09 -27.31 -12.12
CA THR A 5 3.87 -25.91 -11.78
C THR A 5 2.46 -25.80 -11.17
N SER A 6 2.29 -24.94 -10.17
CA SER A 6 1.03 -24.60 -9.48
C SER A 6 0.72 -25.31 -8.16
N ALA A 7 1.66 -25.24 -7.22
CA ALA A 7 1.35 -24.92 -5.82
C ALA A 7 2.45 -23.95 -5.34
N GLU A 8 2.24 -22.66 -5.50
CA GLU A 8 3.07 -21.63 -4.87
C GLU A 8 3.02 -21.91 -3.36
N ASN A 9 4.13 -22.42 -2.79
CA ASN A 9 4.13 -23.05 -1.48
C ASN A 9 3.91 -21.95 -0.42
N PRO A 10 2.78 -21.94 0.33
CA PRO A 10 2.54 -20.91 1.34
C PRO A 10 3.65 -20.90 2.41
N TYR A 11 4.33 -22.04 2.59
CA TYR A 11 5.53 -22.16 3.42
C TYR A 11 6.70 -21.28 2.96
N GLU A 12 6.93 -21.11 1.65
CA GLU A 12 7.96 -20.18 1.17
C GLU A 12 7.59 -18.72 1.46
N THR A 13 6.30 -18.38 1.36
CA THR A 13 5.80 -17.05 1.74
C THR A 13 6.01 -16.77 3.23
N TYR A 14 5.68 -17.72 4.11
CA TYR A 14 5.94 -17.55 5.55
C TYR A 14 7.44 -17.54 5.87
N ALA A 15 8.23 -18.40 5.23
CA ALA A 15 9.68 -18.44 5.46
C ALA A 15 10.35 -17.14 5.05
N SER A 16 9.99 -16.57 3.89
CA SER A 16 10.53 -15.29 3.41
C SER A 16 10.12 -14.09 4.27
N LEU A 17 8.96 -14.13 4.94
CA LEU A 17 8.53 -13.10 5.88
C LEU A 17 9.20 -13.20 7.26
N ILE A 18 9.39 -14.42 7.77
CA ILE A 18 9.92 -14.66 9.11
C ILE A 18 11.45 -14.63 9.11
N ALA A 19 12.11 -15.11 8.05
CA ALA A 19 13.56 -15.19 7.98
C ALA A 19 14.28 -13.85 8.23
N PRO A 20 13.89 -12.71 7.62
CA PRO A 20 14.55 -11.43 7.87
C PRO A 20 14.35 -10.95 9.31
N ALA A 21 13.16 -11.15 9.87
CA ALA A 21 12.85 -10.78 11.26
C ALA A 21 13.67 -11.61 12.26
N ALA A 22 13.74 -12.92 12.05
CA ALA A 22 14.54 -13.84 12.87
C ALA A 22 16.04 -13.54 12.76
N ALA A 23 16.54 -13.28 11.54
CA ALA A 23 17.92 -12.88 11.31
C ALA A 23 18.25 -11.57 12.04
N GLY A 24 17.35 -10.58 11.99
CA GLY A 24 17.50 -9.32 12.73
C GLY A 24 17.58 -9.51 14.24
N CYS A 25 16.71 -10.34 14.82
CA CYS A 25 16.76 -10.67 16.26
C CYS A 25 18.06 -11.37 16.66
N ALA A 26 18.51 -12.34 15.88
CA ALA A 26 19.76 -13.05 16.14
C ALA A 26 20.98 -12.11 16.08
N LEU A 27 21.03 -11.23 15.07
CA LEU A 27 22.07 -10.21 14.97
C LEU A 27 22.03 -9.25 16.16
N GLY A 28 20.86 -8.81 16.59
CA GLY A 28 20.70 -7.96 17.77
C GLY A 28 21.27 -8.59 19.06
N ILE A 29 20.99 -9.88 19.28
CA ILE A 29 21.51 -10.63 20.44
C ILE A 29 23.03 -10.83 20.32
N LEU A 30 23.54 -11.16 19.11
CA LEU A 30 24.96 -11.39 18.86
C LEU A 30 25.79 -10.13 19.14
N PHE A 31 25.37 -8.97 18.63
CA PHE A 31 26.04 -7.69 18.88
C PHE A 31 25.79 -7.14 20.30
N GLY A 32 24.72 -7.57 20.97
CA GLY A 32 24.41 -7.17 22.34
C GLY A 32 25.25 -7.85 23.43
N ARG A 33 25.78 -9.06 23.19
CA ARG A 33 26.32 -9.93 24.26
C ARG A 33 27.77 -9.67 24.68
N GLY A 34 28.52 -8.82 23.99
CA GLY A 34 29.96 -8.60 24.25
C GLY A 34 30.43 -7.15 24.44
N MET A 35 29.52 -6.18 24.41
CA MET A 35 29.89 -4.76 24.40
C MET A 35 29.76 -4.10 25.79
N SER A 36 30.76 -3.27 26.13
CA SER A 36 30.68 -2.37 27.27
C SER A 36 29.43 -1.48 27.16
N ARG A 37 28.80 -1.13 28.29
CA ARG A 37 27.59 -0.28 28.29
C ARG A 37 27.75 1.01 27.48
N LYS A 38 28.95 1.60 27.47
CA LYS A 38 29.23 2.86 26.77
C LYS A 38 29.25 2.66 25.25
N SER A 39 29.96 1.64 24.76
CA SER A 39 29.98 1.32 23.32
C SER A 39 28.64 0.80 22.82
N ALA A 40 27.93 0.00 23.64
CA ALA A 40 26.59 -0.48 23.35
C ALA A 40 25.58 0.65 23.17
N ASN A 41 25.61 1.66 24.05
CA ASN A 41 24.69 2.77 23.96
C ASN A 41 24.93 3.62 22.70
N THR A 42 26.19 3.90 22.35
CA THR A 42 26.51 4.66 21.14
C THR A 42 26.09 3.91 19.87
N LEU A 43 26.39 2.61 19.77
CA LEU A 43 25.99 1.80 18.61
C LEU A 43 24.48 1.59 18.52
N ALA A 44 23.79 1.46 19.65
CA ALA A 44 22.34 1.40 19.68
C ALA A 44 21.72 2.69 19.12
N LEU A 45 22.23 3.86 19.53
CA LEU A 45 21.73 5.16 19.05
C LEU A 45 21.98 5.37 17.56
N THR A 46 23.15 4.98 17.04
CA THR A 46 23.45 5.14 15.60
C THR A 46 22.65 4.16 14.74
N LEU A 47 22.50 2.90 15.18
CA LEU A 47 21.63 1.92 14.51
C LEU A 47 20.17 2.34 14.56
N LEU A 48 19.70 2.91 15.66
CA LEU A 48 18.34 3.42 15.79
C LEU A 48 18.11 4.62 14.86
N ALA A 49 19.04 5.58 14.84
CA ALA A 49 18.93 6.76 13.99
C ALA A 49 18.97 6.40 12.50
N THR A 50 19.84 5.47 12.11
CA THR A 50 19.90 4.96 10.73
C THR A 50 18.65 4.17 10.37
N ALA A 51 18.14 3.31 11.25
CA ALA A 51 16.88 2.61 11.03
C ALA A 51 15.70 3.58 10.88
N ALA A 52 15.64 4.63 11.70
CA ALA A 52 14.63 5.68 11.60
C ALA A 52 14.72 6.44 10.26
N ALA A 53 15.94 6.76 9.80
CA ALA A 53 16.15 7.40 8.51
C ALA A 53 15.73 6.50 7.33
N VAL A 54 16.03 5.20 7.40
CA VAL A 54 15.64 4.22 6.37
C VAL A 54 14.13 3.95 6.39
N ALA A 55 13.48 4.06 7.55
CA ALA A 55 12.04 3.88 7.69
C ALA A 55 11.22 5.10 7.23
N ALA A 56 11.85 6.23 6.92
CA ALA A 56 11.20 7.46 6.48
C ALA A 56 10.10 7.26 5.41
N PRO A 57 10.33 6.56 4.28
CA PRO A 57 9.28 6.34 3.26
C PRO A 57 8.07 5.56 3.80
N VAL A 58 8.29 4.58 4.67
CA VAL A 58 7.21 3.79 5.28
C VAL A 58 6.36 4.65 6.22
N VAL A 59 7.02 5.53 6.99
CA VAL A 59 6.35 6.49 7.88
C VAL A 59 5.55 7.50 7.07
N THR A 60 6.11 8.04 5.97
CA THR A 60 5.38 8.98 5.11
C THR A 60 4.17 8.34 4.45
N ASP A 61 4.26 7.09 4.00
CA ASP A 61 3.12 6.38 3.42
C ASP A 61 2.04 6.11 4.46
N LEU A 62 2.42 5.77 5.69
CA LEU A 62 1.48 5.58 6.79
C LEU A 62 0.77 6.88 7.15
N VAL A 63 1.53 7.98 7.24
CA VAL A 63 0.98 9.33 7.50
C VAL A 63 0.09 9.78 6.36
N GLN A 64 0.47 9.57 5.10
CA GLN A 64 -0.36 9.89 3.95
C GLN A 64 -1.63 9.03 3.92
N ARG A 65 -1.57 7.73 4.23
CA ARG A 65 -2.75 6.86 4.32
C ARG A 65 -3.66 7.21 5.50
N ALA A 66 -3.08 7.68 6.60
CA ALA A 66 -3.82 8.17 7.75
C ALA A 66 -4.49 9.52 7.48
N ALA A 67 -3.77 10.46 6.84
CA ALA A 67 -4.30 11.76 6.45
C ALA A 67 -5.34 11.65 5.32
N ASN A 68 -5.10 10.77 4.35
CA ASN A 68 -6.02 10.47 3.24
C ASN A 68 -7.01 9.35 3.58
N ARG A 69 -7.20 9.01 4.87
CA ARG A 69 -8.10 7.93 5.29
C ARG A 69 -9.50 8.19 4.70
N PRO A 70 -10.03 7.29 3.84
CA PRO A 70 -11.27 7.49 3.11
C PRO A 70 -12.55 7.41 3.97
N GLY A 71 -12.42 7.40 5.30
CA GLY A 71 -13.53 7.32 6.25
C GLY A 71 -14.07 8.66 6.73
N THR A 72 -13.56 9.79 6.23
CA THR A 72 -14.06 11.12 6.62
C THR A 72 -15.21 11.54 5.70
N GLU A 73 -16.24 12.20 6.24
CA GLU A 73 -17.40 12.73 5.46
C GLU A 73 -16.98 13.53 4.22
N ARG A 74 -15.80 14.16 4.25
CA ARG A 74 -15.20 14.89 3.12
C ARG A 74 -14.84 13.97 1.94
N GLY A 75 -14.33 12.77 2.19
CA GLY A 75 -13.99 11.79 1.15
C GLY A 75 -15.23 11.22 0.46
N SER A 76 -16.29 10.94 1.23
CA SER A 76 -17.59 10.52 0.69
C SER A 76 -18.21 11.62 -0.19
N ARG A 77 -18.20 12.87 0.27
CA ARG A 77 -18.66 14.02 -0.54
C ARG A 77 -17.83 14.21 -1.82
N ARG A 78 -16.51 14.04 -1.77
CA ARG A 78 -15.63 14.13 -2.96
C ARG A 78 -15.92 13.01 -3.98
N ARG A 79 -16.19 11.79 -3.52
CA ARG A 79 -16.64 10.65 -4.36
C ARG A 79 -18.01 10.91 -5.00
N LEU A 80 -18.98 11.40 -4.21
CA LEU A 80 -20.31 11.74 -4.73
C LEU A 80 -20.24 12.92 -5.72
N GLN A 81 -19.38 13.90 -5.46
CA GLN A 81 -19.14 15.02 -6.36
C GLN A 81 -18.45 14.56 -7.65
N SER A 82 -17.49 13.65 -7.61
CA SER A 82 -16.90 13.10 -8.84
C SER A 82 -17.87 12.24 -9.66
N ILE A 83 -18.82 11.54 -9.02
CA ILE A 83 -19.89 10.81 -9.73
C ILE A 83 -20.87 11.81 -10.37
N ARG A 84 -21.14 12.93 -9.71
CA ARG A 84 -22.00 14.00 -10.24
C ARG A 84 -21.34 14.75 -11.40
N ASP A 85 -20.07 15.09 -11.26
CA ASP A 85 -19.33 15.89 -12.24
C ASP A 85 -18.81 15.01 -13.40
N GLY A 86 -18.68 13.69 -13.20
CA GLY A 86 -18.33 12.71 -14.22
C GLY A 86 -19.51 12.21 -15.06
N GLY A 87 -20.70 12.82 -14.90
CA GLY A 87 -21.84 12.58 -15.79
C GLY A 87 -21.52 12.99 -17.23
N VAL A 88 -22.11 12.28 -18.19
CA VAL A 88 -21.95 12.56 -19.62
C VAL A 88 -22.35 14.02 -19.89
N PRO A 89 -21.51 14.82 -20.58
CA PRO A 89 -21.84 16.20 -20.93
C PRO A 89 -23.21 16.27 -21.63
N PRO A 90 -24.05 17.27 -21.34
CA PRO A 90 -25.39 17.36 -21.89
C PRO A 90 -25.38 17.33 -23.43
N GLU A 91 -24.37 17.92 -24.05
CA GLU A 91 -24.17 17.85 -25.51
C GLU A 91 -23.93 16.42 -26.05
N MET A 92 -23.26 15.53 -25.31
CA MET A 92 -23.09 14.12 -25.71
C MET A 92 -24.29 13.25 -25.32
N ALA A 93 -25.00 13.61 -24.25
CA ALA A 93 -26.22 12.91 -23.85
C ALA A 93 -27.34 13.12 -24.88
N GLU A 94 -27.51 14.37 -25.35
CA GLU A 94 -28.48 14.72 -26.41
C GLU A 94 -28.20 13.95 -27.71
N GLU A 95 -26.92 13.81 -28.11
CA GLU A 95 -26.52 13.04 -29.29
C GLU A 95 -26.84 11.54 -29.13
N PHE A 96 -26.62 10.97 -27.94
CA PHE A 96 -26.93 9.56 -27.65
C PHE A 96 -28.45 9.30 -27.66
N PHE A 97 -29.25 10.20 -27.10
CA PHE A 97 -30.71 10.08 -27.09
C PHE A 97 -31.35 10.34 -28.46
N MET A 98 -30.78 11.22 -29.29
CA MET A 98 -31.25 11.41 -30.67
C MET A 98 -30.92 10.23 -31.60
N LEU A 99 -29.79 9.55 -31.38
CA LEU A 99 -29.45 8.33 -32.12
C LEU A 99 -30.34 7.13 -31.72
N GLU A 100 -30.81 7.09 -30.48
CA GLU A 100 -31.72 6.04 -30.00
C GLU A 100 -33.15 6.21 -30.56
N ASP A 101 -33.60 7.45 -30.82
CA ASP A 101 -34.94 7.76 -31.36
C ASP A 101 -35.02 7.57 -32.91
N GLU A 102 -33.88 7.42 -33.58
CA GLU A 102 -33.73 7.10 -35.02
C GLU A 102 -33.47 5.59 -35.27
N GLY A 103 -33.90 4.72 -34.34
CA GLY A 103 -33.90 3.26 -34.53
C GLY A 103 -35.06 2.79 -35.43
N PRO A 104 -34.88 1.78 -36.31
CA PRO A 104 -35.81 1.43 -37.39
C PRO A 104 -37.03 0.59 -36.93
N TYR A 105 -37.67 0.96 -35.82
CA TYR A 105 -38.88 0.29 -35.32
C TYR A 105 -39.91 1.30 -34.79
N ARG A 106 -40.66 1.90 -35.71
CA ARG A 106 -42.00 2.44 -35.42
C ARG A 106 -42.99 1.86 -36.44
N GLY A 107 -43.94 1.09 -35.92
CA GLY A 107 -45.15 0.67 -36.64
C GLY A 107 -46.19 1.78 -36.71
#